data_AF-A0A9D5B5F1-F1
#
_entry.id   AF-A0A9D5B5F1-F1
#
_cell.length_a   1.000
_cell.length_b   1.000
_cell.length_c   1.000
_cell.angle_alpha   90.00
_cell.angle_beta   90.00
_cell.angle_gamma   90.00
#
_symmetry.space_group_name_H-M   'P 1'
#
loop_
_entity.id
_entity.type
_entity.pdbx_description
1 polymer ?
#
loop_
_entity_poly.entity_id
_entity_poly.type
_entity_poly.pdbx_seq_one_letter_code
_entity_poly.pdbx_strand_id
1 'polypeptide(L)'
;AHGLAVVLGFEVSDGFVASSIVDMYAKFDKMKDARLVFDRVLDKDVVLFTALIVGYNQHDLDGEALEVFEDMVGRRIKPNEYTLASILVSCGNLGDLVNVWLRIPSRYLISLTMQAM
;
A
#
# COMPACT_ATOMS: atom_id res chain seq x y z
N ALA A 1 3.58 7.70 23.71
CA ALA A 1 2.49 8.27 22.88
C ALA A 1 1.63 7.22 22.16
N HIS A 2 2.08 5.96 21.95
CA HIS A 2 1.28 4.90 21.30
C HIS A 2 0.14 4.28 22.15
N GLY A 3 0.20 4.37 23.49
CA GLY A 3 -0.74 3.68 24.38
C GLY A 3 -2.13 4.31 24.52
N LEU A 4 -2.37 5.52 23.97
CA LEU A 4 -3.64 6.23 24.15
C LEU A 4 -4.61 6.09 22.96
N ALA A 5 -4.13 5.71 21.77
CA ALA A 5 -4.97 5.58 20.57
C ALA A 5 -5.79 4.28 20.54
N VAL A 6 -5.33 3.23 21.23
CA VAL A 6 -6.00 1.92 21.23
C VAL A 6 -7.24 1.89 22.15
N VAL A 7 -7.34 2.79 23.12
CA VAL A 7 -8.33 2.68 24.22
C VAL A 7 -9.62 3.46 23.96
N LEU A 8 -9.65 4.46 23.07
CA LEU A 8 -10.74 5.45 23.07
C LEU A 8 -11.66 5.49 21.84
N GLY A 9 -11.60 4.53 20.91
CA GLY A 9 -12.63 4.46 19.86
C GLY A 9 -12.76 5.75 19.05
N PHE A 10 -11.65 6.45 18.81
CA PHE A 10 -11.62 7.49 17.80
C PHE A 10 -11.76 6.77 16.46
N GLU A 11 -12.91 7.00 15.82
CA GLU A 11 -13.15 6.69 14.42
C GLU A 11 -11.86 6.97 13.66
N VAL A 12 -11.33 5.95 12.99
CA VAL A 12 -10.08 6.02 12.23
C VAL A 12 -10.35 6.83 10.96
N SER A 13 -10.68 8.11 11.15
CA SER A 13 -11.02 9.07 10.12
C SER A 13 -9.78 9.85 9.67
N ASP A 14 -8.66 9.70 10.37
CA ASP A 14 -7.39 10.31 10.00
C ASP A 14 -6.46 9.27 9.35
N GLY A 15 -6.27 9.39 8.04
CA GLY A 15 -5.40 8.52 7.24
C GLY A 15 -3.95 8.49 7.74
N PHE A 16 -3.47 9.57 8.36
CA PHE A 16 -2.12 9.63 8.92
C PHE A 16 -1.97 8.72 10.14
N VAL A 17 -2.93 8.80 11.08
CA VAL A 17 -2.93 7.94 12.27
C VAL A 17 -3.09 6.47 11.87
N ALA A 18 -3.99 6.20 10.92
CA ALA A 18 -4.20 4.86 10.38
C ALA A 18 -2.92 4.28 9.77
N SER A 19 -2.23 5.05 8.92
CA SER A 19 -1.01 4.61 8.26
C SER A 19 0.11 4.28 9.24
N SER A 20 0.22 5.07 10.32
CA SER A 20 1.18 4.83 11.40
C SER A 20 0.89 3.54 12.18
N ILE A 21 -0.40 3.22 12.39
CA ILE A 21 -0.81 1.99 13.05
C ILE A 21 -0.58 0.78 12.13
N VAL A 22 -0.89 0.89 10.84
CA VAL A 22 -0.60 -0.14 9.83
C VAL A 22 0.89 -0.45 9.78
N ASP A 23 1.74 0.58 9.68
CA ASP A 23 3.21 0.44 9.69
C ASP A 23 3.71 -0.22 10.99
N MET A 24 3.15 0.16 12.14
CA MET A 24 3.48 -0.47 13.42
C MET A 24 3.13 -1.97 13.41
N TYR A 25 1.93 -2.35 13.00
CA TYR A 25 1.55 -3.76 12.92
C TYR A 25 2.40 -4.55 11.92
N ALA A 26 2.71 -3.96 10.76
CA ALA A 26 3.61 -4.58 9.78
C ALA A 26 4.99 -4.84 10.38
N LYS A 27 5.59 -3.88 11.10
CA LYS A 27 6.90 -4.06 11.77
C LYS A 27 6.94 -5.18 12.80
N PHE A 28 5.80 -5.56 13.35
CA PHE A 28 5.68 -6.69 14.30
C PHE A 28 5.16 -7.97 13.65
N ASP A 29 5.19 -8.08 12.32
CA ASP A 29 4.73 -9.25 11.55
C ASP A 29 3.25 -9.59 11.80
N LYS A 30 2.44 -8.55 12.02
CA LYS A 30 1.00 -8.66 12.27
C LYS A 30 0.20 -8.13 11.10
N MET A 31 0.47 -8.65 9.90
CA MET A 31 -0.17 -8.16 8.67
C MET A 31 -1.70 -8.32 8.66
N LYS A 32 -2.23 -9.32 9.38
CA LYS A 32 -3.68 -9.47 9.57
C LYS A 32 -4.29 -8.30 10.34
N ASP A 33 -3.62 -7.86 11.41
CA ASP A 33 -4.07 -6.71 12.21
C ASP A 33 -3.91 -5.40 11.43
N ALA A 34 -2.81 -5.27 10.68
CA ALA A 34 -2.60 -4.15 9.77
C ALA A 34 -3.74 -4.03 8.74
N ARG A 35 -4.14 -5.16 8.12
CA ARG A 35 -5.27 -5.22 7.20
C ARG A 35 -6.59 -4.86 7.85
N LEU A 36 -6.84 -5.32 9.09
CA LEU A 36 -8.06 -4.97 9.83
C LEU A 36 -8.17 -3.47 10.11
N VAL A 37 -7.06 -2.81 10.44
CA VAL A 37 -7.04 -1.35 10.63
C VAL A 37 -7.33 -0.65 9.30
N PHE A 38 -6.65 -1.06 8.23
CA PHE A 38 -6.89 -0.53 6.90
C PHE A 38 -8.36 -0.64 6.50
N ASP A 39 -8.98 -1.79 6.67
CA ASP A 39 -10.38 -2.03 6.29
C ASP A 39 -11.37 -1.15 7.04
N ARG A 40 -11.07 -0.81 8.31
CA ARG A 40 -11.93 0.05 9.15
C ARG A 40 -11.89 1.53 8.77
N VAL A 41 -10.90 1.98 8.00
CA VAL A 41 -10.84 3.37 7.52
C VAL A 41 -11.81 3.57 6.36
N LEU A 42 -12.73 4.51 6.48
CA LEU A 42 -13.70 4.80 5.41
C LEU A 42 -13.04 5.57 4.26
N ASP A 43 -12.38 6.68 4.58
CA ASP A 43 -11.68 7.52 3.62
C ASP A 43 -10.18 7.21 3.62
N LYS A 44 -9.79 6.32 2.70
CA LYS A 44 -8.42 5.84 2.58
C LYS A 44 -7.64 6.74 1.63
N ASP A 45 -6.55 7.33 2.10
CA ASP A 45 -5.67 8.17 1.30
C ASP A 45 -4.47 7.39 0.71
N VAL A 46 -3.69 8.06 -0.15
CA VAL A 46 -2.49 7.50 -0.77
C VAL A 46 -1.48 6.96 0.26
N VAL A 47 -1.38 7.58 1.44
CA VAL A 47 -0.41 7.22 2.46
C VAL A 47 -0.80 5.89 3.10
N LEU A 48 -2.07 5.73 3.46
CA LEU A 48 -2.59 4.49 4.04
C LEU A 48 -2.47 3.30 3.08
N PHE A 49 -2.79 3.49 1.79
CA PHE A 49 -2.57 2.46 0.76
C PHE A 49 -1.09 2.09 0.65
N THR A 50 -0.21 3.09 0.58
CA THR A 50 1.24 2.87 0.45
C THR A 50 1.78 2.10 1.65
N ALA A 51 1.36 2.45 2.87
CA ALA A 51 1.79 1.77 4.09
C ALA A 51 1.46 0.28 4.07
N LEU A 52 0.24 -0.08 3.64
CA LEU A 52 -0.17 -1.48 3.59
C LEU A 52 0.56 -2.26 2.48
N ILE A 53 0.72 -1.66 1.30
CA ILE A 53 1.45 -2.28 0.16
C ILE A 53 2.92 -2.55 0.52
N VAL A 54 3.59 -1.55 1.11
CA VAL A 54 4.98 -1.70 1.58
C VAL A 54 5.06 -2.79 2.64
N GLY A 55 4.10 -2.83 3.57
CA GLY A 55 4.02 -3.87 4.58
C GLY A 55 3.92 -5.27 3.97
N TYR A 56 3.03 -5.47 3.00
CA TYR A 56 2.91 -6.76 2.30
C TYR A 56 4.19 -7.17 1.58
N ASN A 57 4.82 -6.24 0.86
CA ASN A 57 6.08 -6.49 0.14
C ASN A 57 7.22 -6.91 1.09
N GLN A 58 7.31 -6.28 2.27
CA GLN A 58 8.33 -6.62 3.29
C GLN A 58 8.15 -8.00 3.91
N HIS A 59 6.97 -8.62 3.75
CA HIS A 59 6.61 -9.92 4.31
C HIS A 59 6.40 -10.99 3.24
N ASP A 60 6.93 -10.77 2.02
CA ASP A 60 6.82 -11.68 0.88
C ASP A 60 5.36 -12.00 0.47
N LEU A 61 4.42 -11.10 0.79
CA LEU A 61 2.99 -11.19 0.47
C LEU A 61 2.67 -10.37 -0.79
N ASP A 62 3.43 -10.63 -1.85
CA ASP A 62 3.41 -9.82 -3.07
C ASP A 62 2.07 -9.83 -3.82
N GLY A 63 1.30 -10.92 -3.70
CA GLY A 63 -0.03 -11.04 -4.30
C GLY A 63 -1.02 -10.09 -3.64
N GLU A 64 -1.03 -10.04 -2.32
CA GLU A 64 -1.85 -9.14 -1.52
C GLU A 64 -1.47 -7.67 -1.74
N ALA A 65 -0.18 -7.39 -1.95
CA ALA A 65 0.30 -6.06 -2.34
C ALA A 65 -0.32 -5.61 -3.68
N LEU A 66 -0.38 -6.50 -4.67
CA LEU A 66 -1.01 -6.22 -5.97
C LEU A 66 -2.51 -6.02 -5.86
N GLU A 67 -3.21 -6.86 -5.09
CA GLU A 67 -4.65 -6.71 -4.87
C GLU A 67 -5.00 -5.34 -4.27
N VAL A 68 -4.22 -4.88 -3.29
CA VAL A 68 -4.40 -3.56 -2.68
C VAL A 68 -4.09 -2.43 -3.66
N PHE A 69 -3.07 -2.58 -4.50
CA PHE A 69 -2.76 -1.61 -5.55
C PHE A 69 -3.87 -1.53 -6.62
N GLU A 70 -4.47 -2.66 -6.99
CA GLU A 70 -5.59 -2.68 -7.91
C GLU A 70 -6.81 -1.96 -7.33
N ASP A 71 -7.12 -2.16 -6.05
CA ASP A 71 -8.18 -1.42 -5.35
C ASP A 71 -7.88 0.09 -5.34
N MET A 72 -6.63 0.48 -5.07
CA MET A 72 -6.17 1.88 -5.10
C MET A 72 -6.42 2.53 -6.47
N VAL A 73 -6.01 1.85 -7.55
CA VAL A 73 -6.18 2.33 -8.94
C VAL A 73 -7.66 2.35 -9.33
N GLY A 74 -8.43 1.33 -8.95
CA GLY A 74 -9.87 1.25 -9.18
C GLY A 74 -10.63 2.43 -8.54
N ARG A 75 -10.17 2.88 -7.37
CA ARG A 75 -10.67 4.07 -6.67
C ARG A 75 -10.14 5.40 -7.22
N ARG A 76 -9.32 5.36 -8.27
CA ARG A 76 -8.66 6.53 -8.88
C ARG A 76 -7.75 7.30 -7.92
N ILE A 77 -7.27 6.65 -6.86
CA ILE A 77 -6.29 7.23 -5.96
C ILE A 77 -4.93 7.13 -6.66
N LYS A 78 -4.24 8.27 -6.79
CA LYS A 78 -2.96 8.34 -7.49
C LYS A 78 -1.86 7.66 -6.64
N PRO A 79 -1.19 6.62 -7.14
CA PRO A 79 -0.01 6.05 -6.48
C PRO A 79 1.11 7.08 -6.38
N ASN A 80 1.90 7.00 -5.31
CA ASN A 80 3.13 7.78 -5.17
C ASN A 80 4.34 6.94 -5.63
N GLU A 81 5.52 7.55 -5.62
CA GLU A 81 6.77 6.92 -6.07
C GLU A 81 7.10 5.65 -5.26
N TYR A 82 6.85 5.67 -3.95
CA TYR A 82 7.05 4.51 -3.07
C TYR A 82 6.10 3.37 -3.41
N THR A 83 4.82 3.67 -3.65
CA THR A 83 3.84 2.66 -4.06
C THR A 83 4.30 1.96 -5.34
N LEU A 84 4.73 2.74 -6.34
CA LEU A 84 5.16 2.21 -7.63
C LEU A 84 6.43 1.35 -7.50
N ALA A 85 7.39 1.79 -6.69
CA ALA A 85 8.61 1.04 -6.44
C ALA A 85 8.30 -0.31 -5.77
N SER A 86 7.44 -0.34 -4.74
CA SER A 86 7.05 -1.59 -4.08
C SER A 86 6.32 -2.55 -5.02
N ILE A 87 5.41 -2.05 -5.85
CA ILE A 87 4.70 -2.90 -6.81
C ILE A 87 5.63 -3.47 -7.88
N LEU A 88 6.62 -2.70 -8.34
CA LEU A 88 7.61 -3.21 -9.29
C LEU A 88 8.41 -4.39 -8.70
N VAL A 89 8.78 -4.30 -7.42
CA VAL A 89 9.45 -5.40 -6.69
C VAL A 89 8.52 -6.61 -6.61
N SER A 90 7.27 -6.43 -6.15
CA SER A 90 6.30 -7.52 -6.04
C SER A 90 6.05 -8.24 -7.36
N CYS A 91 6.02 -7.52 -8.48
CA CYS A 91 5.89 -8.14 -9.79
C CYS A 91 7.15 -8.90 -10.23
N GLY A 92 8.33 -8.40 -9.89
CA GLY A 92 9.58 -9.13 -10.11
C GLY A 92 9.59 -10.47 -9.36
N ASN A 93 9.12 -10.46 -8.11
CA ASN A 93 9.04 -11.65 -7.26
C ASN A 93 8.02 -12.68 -7.77
N LEU A 94 6.85 -12.22 -8.23
CA LEU A 94 5.79 -13.09 -8.76
C LEU A 94 6.05 -13.56 -10.20
N GLY A 95 7.06 -13.01 -10.88
CA GLY A 95 7.29 -13.24 -12.31
C GLY A 95 6.19 -12.66 -13.21
N ASP A 96 5.37 -11.74 -12.68
CA ASP A 96 4.11 -11.27 -13.29
C ASP A 96 4.25 -9.90 -13.96
N LEU A 97 5.42 -9.62 -14.53
CA LEU A 97 5.78 -8.34 -15.15
C LEU A 97 4.86 -7.95 -16.32
N VAL A 98 4.19 -8.91 -16.96
CA VAL A 98 3.32 -8.68 -18.13
C VAL A 98 2.03 -7.93 -17.74
N ASN A 99 1.49 -8.18 -16.54
CA ASN A 99 0.24 -7.58 -16.09
C ASN A 99 0.39 -6.11 -15.62
N VAL A 100 1.62 -5.66 -15.35
CA VAL A 100 1.94 -4.30 -14.90
C VAL A 100 1.70 -3.27 -15.99
N TRP A 101 2.25 -3.53 -17.19
CA TRP A 101 2.24 -2.57 -18.31
C TRP A 101 0.84 -2.30 -18.86
N LEU A 102 -0.09 -3.25 -18.69
CA LEU A 102 -1.49 -3.09 -19.09
C LEU A 102 -2.32 -2.32 -18.06
N ARG A 103 -1.88 -2.29 -16.78
CA ARG A 103 -2.64 -1.70 -15.66
C ARG A 103 -2.16 -0.30 -15.27
N ILE A 104 -0.92 0.07 -15.57
CA ILE A 104 -0.40 1.41 -15.30
C ILE A 104 -0.97 2.42 -16.33
N PRO A 105 -1.63 3.51 -15.89
CA PRO A 105 -2.08 4.56 -16.80
C PRO A 105 -0.91 5.16 -17.58
N SER A 106 -1.08 5.38 -18.89
CA SER A 106 -0.04 5.80 -19.84
C SER A 106 0.80 7.02 -19.43
N ARG A 107 0.29 7.86 -18.53
CA ARG A 107 1.01 9.02 -17.96
C ARG A 107 2.19 8.69 -17.05
N TYR A 108 2.34 7.46 -16.55
CA TYR A 108 3.47 7.04 -15.71
C TYR A 108 4.52 6.22 -16.47
N LEU A 109 4.25 5.87 -17.73
CA LEU A 109 5.16 5.08 -18.55
C LEU A 109 6.44 5.85 -18.89
N ILE A 110 6.35 7.18 -19.03
CA ILE A 110 7.48 8.04 -19.45
C ILE A 110 8.45 8.29 -18.28
N SER A 111 7.97 8.36 -17.04
CA SER A 111 8.83 8.54 -15.86
C SER A 111 9.62 7.27 -15.52
N LEU A 112 9.02 6.09 -15.74
CA LEU A 112 9.64 4.80 -15.44
C LEU A 112 10.76 4.43 -16.44
N THR A 113 10.64 4.81 -17.72
CA THR A 113 11.70 4.59 -18.71
C THR A 113 12.93 5.49 -18.48
N MET A 114 12.75 6.65 -17.83
CA MET A 114 13.85 7.58 -17.55
C MET A 114 14.69 7.21 -16.31
N GLN A 115 14.21 6.33 -15.43
CA GLN A 115 14.96 5.85 -14.27
C GLN A 115 15.70 4.53 -14.53
N ALA A 116 15.49 3.92 -15.70
CA ALA A 116 16.13 2.66 -16.12
C ALA A 116 17.26 2.86 -17.16
N MET A 117 17.66 4.11 -17.43
CA MET A 117 18.85 4.49 -18.21
C MET A 117 19.82 5.26 -17.31
#